data_AF-A0A2W0CHB4-F1
#
_entry.id   AF-A0A2W0CHB4-F1
#
_cell.length_a   1.000
_cell.length_b   1.000
_cell.length_c   1.000
_cell.angle_alpha   90.00
_cell.angle_beta   90.00
_cell.angle_gamma   90.00
#
_symmetry.space_group_name_H-M   'P 1'
#
loop_
_entity.id
_entity.type
_entity.pdbx_description
1 polymer ?
#
loop_
_entity_poly.entity_id
_entity_poly.type
_entity_poly.pdbx_seq_one_letter_code
_entity_poly.pdbx_strand_id
1 'polypeptide(L)' 'MILVTLLLMSTGLMFLVYPRSVTDGSSRQIAERVIMSRWVGGSLIVMSCLFLIMGTIQLLDEASHHIGH' A
#
# COMPACT_ATOMS: atom_id res chain seq x y z
N MET A 1 0.11 13.16 -6.06
CA MET A 1 -0.36 11.82 -5.60
C MET A 1 0.61 10.68 -5.93
N ILE A 2 1.20 10.66 -7.13
CA ILE A 2 2.07 9.57 -7.59
C ILE A 2 3.23 9.24 -6.63
N LEU A 3 3.93 10.24 -6.09
CA LEU A 3 5.03 10.02 -5.12
C LEU A 3 4.58 9.28 -3.85
N VAL A 4 3.43 9.67 -3.31
CA VAL A 4 2.85 9.04 -2.10
C VAL A 4 2.43 7.61 -2.40
N THR A 5 1.81 7.36 -3.55
CA THR A 5 1.46 6.02 -4.00
C THR A 5 2.70 5.13 -4.15
N LEU A 6 3.79 5.63 -4.74
CA LEU A 6 5.03 4.87 -4.90
C LEU A 6 5.67 4.51 -3.54
N LEU A 7 5.63 5.43 -2.58
CA LEU A 7 6.07 5.20 -1.20
C LEU A 7 5.22 4.12 -0.50
N LEU A 8 3.89 4.20 -0.64
CA LEU A 8 2.97 3.23 -0.04
C LEU A 8 3.11 1.83 -0.68
N MET A 9 3.28 1.77 -2.01
CA MET A 9 3.51 0.51 -2.74
C MET A 9 4.83 -0.15 -2.34
N SER A 10 5.92 0.61 -2.34
CA SER A 10 7.25 0.09 -1.96
C SER A 10 7.26 -0.38 -0.50
N THR A 11 6.63 0.38 0.41
CA THR A 11 6.47 -0.02 1.82
C THR A 11 5.61 -1.28 1.95
N GLY A 12 4.48 -1.35 1.23
CA GLY A 12 3.60 -2.52 1.22
C GLY A 12 4.32 -3.78 0.73
N LEU A 13 5.12 -3.65 -0.34
CA LEU A 13 5.97 -4.73 -0.84
C LEU A 13 7.01 -5.18 0.19
N MET A 14 7.63 -4.22 0.89
CA MET A 14 8.59 -4.51 1.95
C MET A 14 7.93 -5.32 3.07
N PHE A 15 6.74 -4.95 3.53
CA PHE A 15 6.00 -5.72 4.54
C PHE A 15 5.55 -7.11 4.09
N LEU A 16 5.36 -7.31 2.77
CA LEU A 16 4.98 -8.58 2.18
C LEU A 16 6.18 -9.53 2.01
N VAL A 17 7.33 -8.98 1.63
CA VAL A 17 8.55 -9.75 1.29
C VAL A 17 9.45 -9.94 2.50
N TYR A 18 9.51 -8.99 3.44
CA TYR A 18 10.48 -9.02 4.54
C TYR A 18 10.17 -10.18 5.49
N PRO A 19 10.98 -11.25 5.48
CA PRO A 19 10.86 -12.28 6.49
C PRO A 19 11.51 -11.68 7.73
N ARG A 20 10.73 -11.40 8.78
CA ARG A 20 11.28 -11.18 10.11
C ARG A 20 11.93 -12.49 10.57
N SER A 21 13.17 -12.73 10.14
CA SER A 21 14.12 -13.45 10.98
C SER A 21 14.56 -12.50 12.10
N VAL A 22 14.98 -13.07 13.22
CA VAL A 22 15.49 -12.39 14.43
C VAL A 22 14.41 -11.97 15.45
N THR A 23 14.19 -12.83 16.46
CA THR A 23 14.56 -12.63 17.89
C THR A 23 13.71 -13.55 18.78
N ASP A 24 14.37 -14.40 19.58
CA ASP A 24 13.96 -15.08 20.82
C ASP A 24 12.48 -15.01 21.24
N GLY A 25 11.58 -15.54 20.41
CA GLY A 25 10.15 -15.59 20.66
C GLY A 25 9.60 -16.96 20.31
N SER A 26 8.59 -17.41 21.03
CA SER A 26 7.87 -18.66 20.72
C SER A 26 7.45 -18.68 19.25
N SER A 27 7.64 -19.81 18.56
CA SER A 27 7.34 -20.01 17.13
C SER A 27 5.94 -19.52 16.73
N ARG A 28 5.00 -19.55 17.67
CA ARG A 28 3.62 -19.06 17.48
C ARG A 28 3.53 -17.53 17.40
N GLN A 29 4.26 -16.79 18.23
CA GLN A 29 4.32 -15.32 18.15
C GLN A 29 5.00 -14.84 16.87
N ILE A 30 6.00 -15.59 16.38
CA ILE A 30 6.68 -15.30 15.12
C ILE A 30 5.70 -15.49 13.94
N ALA A 31 4.97 -16.62 13.92
CA ALA A 31 3.97 -16.89 12.89
C ALA A 31 2.86 -15.83 12.86
N GLU A 32 2.30 -15.45 14.02
CA GLU A 32 1.28 -14.39 14.11
C GLU A 32 1.81 -13.03 13.61
N ARG A 33 3.05 -12.66 13.95
CA ARG A 33 3.68 -11.42 13.44
C ARG A 33 3.90 -11.43 11.94
N VAL A 34 4.28 -12.57 11.35
CA VAL A 34 4.46 -12.71 9.90
C VAL A 34 3.12 -12.60 9.19
N ILE A 35 2.07 -13.24 9.71
CA ILE A 35 0.71 -13.14 9.16
C ILE A 35 0.25 -11.68 9.23
N MET A 36 0.36 -11.03 10.40
CA MET A 36 -0.04 -9.64 10.60
C MET A 36 0.74 -8.68 9.69
N SER A 37 2.05 -8.89 9.52
CA SER A 37 2.90 -8.15 8.58
C SER A 37 2.38 -8.23 7.14
N ARG A 38 2.03 -9.43 6.68
CA ARG A 38 1.51 -9.65 5.32
C ARG A 38 0.15 -9.00 5.13
N TRP A 39 -0.72 -9.02 6.13
CA TRP A 39 -1.99 -8.28 6.10
C TRP A 39 -1.78 -6.78 5.97
N VAL A 40 -0.87 -6.20 6.75
CA VAL A 40 -0.52 -4.77 6.67
C VAL A 40 0.04 -4.42 5.28
N GLY A 41 0.97 -5.22 4.76
CA GLY A 41 1.53 -5.04 3.43
C GLY A 41 0.46 -5.11 2.33
N GLY A 42 -0.43 -6.10 2.39
CA GLY A 42 -1.56 -6.24 1.47
C GLY A 42 -2.51 -5.04 1.52
N SER A 43 -2.87 -4.56 2.71
CA SER A 43 -3.72 -3.38 2.88
C SER A 43 -3.09 -2.11 2.30
N LEU A 44 -1.77 -1.92 2.47
CA LEU A 44 -1.06 -0.77 1.90
C LEU A 44 -1.08 -0.79 0.37
N ILE A 45 -0.94 -1.97 -0.25
CA ILE A 45 -1.03 -2.15 -1.71
C ILE A 45 -2.44 -1.78 -2.20
N VAL A 46 -3.49 -2.30 -1.54
CA VAL A 46 -4.88 -1.99 -1.90
C VAL A 46 -5.17 -0.50 -1.78
N MET A 47 -4.75 0.14 -0.69
CA MET A 47 -4.92 1.58 -0.50
C MET A 47 -4.19 2.38 -1.58
N SER A 48 -2.97 1.97 -1.96
CA SER A 48 -2.24 2.60 -3.04
C SER A 48 -3.00 2.57 -4.37
N CYS A 49 -3.64 1.44 -4.70
CA CYS A 49 -4.49 1.34 -5.88
C CYS A 49 -5.70 2.29 -5.82
N LEU A 50 -6.38 2.35 -4.67
CA LEU A 50 -7.51 3.27 -4.48
C LEU A 50 -7.10 4.74 -4.64
N PHE A 51 -5.92 5.12 -4.12
CA PHE A 51 -5.36 6.45 -4.30
C PHE A 51 -5.10 6.80 -5.76
N LEU A 52 -4.61 5.84 -6.57
CA LEU A 52 -4.44 6.04 -8.01
C LEU A 52 -5.79 6.25 -8.69
N ILE A 53 -6.78 5.42 -8.40
CA ILE A 53 -8.12 5.54 -9.00
C ILE A 53 -8.72 6.91 -8.67
N MET A 54 -8.73 7.31 -7.40
CA MET A 54 -9.22 8.66 -7.02
C MET A 54 -8.43 9.77 -7.71
N GLY A 55 -7.09 9.66 -7.73
CA GLY A 55 -6.25 10.66 -8.40
C GLY A 55 -6.55 10.79 -9.89
N THR A 56 -6.80 9.67 -10.58
CA THR A 56 -7.19 9.70 -12.00
C THR A 56 -8.57 10.30 -12.22
N ILE A 57 -9.53 10.03 -11.33
CA ILE A 57 -10.88 10.60 -11.42
C ILE A 57 -10.80 12.13 -11.21
N GLN A 58 -10.03 12.60 -10.22
CA GLN A 58 -9.85 14.03 -9.98
C GLN A 58 -9.22 14.74 -11.19
N LEU A 59 -8.17 14.15 -11.78
CA LEU A 59 -7.55 14.70 -12.99
C LEU A 59 -8.52 14.73 -14.18
N LEU A 60 -9.38 13.71 -14.31
CA LEU A 60 -10.37 13.64 -15.38
C LEU A 60 -11.48 14.68 -15.19
N ASP A 61 -11.92 14.88 -13.95
CA ASP A 61 -12.91 15.89 -13.56
C ASP A 61 -12.40 17.31 -13.85
N GLU A 62 -11.15 17.61 -13.45
CA GLU A 62 -10.50 18.89 -13.70
C GLU A 62 -10.31 19.15 -15.21
N ALA A 63 -9.89 18.14 -15.98
CA ALA A 63 -9.76 18.24 -17.43
C ALA A 63 -11.11 18.43 -18.13
N SER A 64 -12.15 17.73 -17.69
CA SER A 64 -13.52 17.88 -18.20
C SER A 64 -14.05 19.29 -17.99
N HIS A 65 -13.83 19.85 -16.79
CA HIS A 65 -14.22 21.22 -16.47
C HIS A 65 -13.50 22.25 -17.35
N HIS A 66 -12.24 21.98 -17.71
CA HIS A 66 -11.45 22.86 -18.57
C HIS A 66 -11.85 22.81 -20.06
N ILE A 67 -12.48 21.71 -20.52
CA ILE A 67 -12.96 21.52 -21.89
C ILE A 67 -14.40 22.02 -22.06
N GLY A 68 -15.20 22.02 -20.99
CA GLY A 68 -16.59 22.47 -21.00
C GLY A 68 -16.80 24.00 -21.03
N HIS A 69 -15.72 24.79 -21.09
CA HIS A 69 -15.74 26.25 -21.01
C HIS A 69 -15.15 26.92 -22.26
#